data_AF-A0A438IAN6-F1
#
_entry.id   AF-A0A438IAN6-F1
#
_cell.length_a   1.000
_cell.length_b   1.000
_cell.length_c   1.000
_cell.angle_alpha   90.00
_cell.angle_beta   90.00
_cell.angle_gamma   90.00
#
_symmetry.space_group_name_H-M   'P 1'
#
loop_
_entity.id
_entity.type
_entity.pdbx_description
1 polymer ?
#
loop_
_entity_poly.entity_id
_entity_poly.type
_entity_poly.pdbx_seq_one_letter_code
_entity_poly.pdbx_strand_id
1 'polypeptide(L)'
;MQSTNFSNIKCDIPELKGDNYKVWNERILLHLGCMDIDYAIKKDKPTIIDTNTTTEKALYEQWERLNSLSLMFIKTKKFYGIRGSVDQHDNVKALLKAIDEQFVTLDKALASTLIMKFSSLRLTNAKKKGKGKIPPQGGIEKVNRCFFFKKKGHMKKGYVKPKEANTK
;
A
#
# COMPACT_ATOMS: atom_id res chain seq x y z
N MET A 1 -30.67 -33.49 -4.28
CA MET A 1 -30.24 -32.11 -4.01
C MET A 1 -29.44 -31.64 -5.21
N GLN A 2 -29.87 -30.57 -5.88
CA GLN A 2 -29.17 -30.06 -7.06
C GLN A 2 -27.85 -29.42 -6.62
N SER A 3 -26.73 -29.88 -7.19
CA SER A 3 -25.44 -29.23 -7.03
C SER A 3 -25.51 -27.88 -7.73
N THR A 4 -25.66 -26.80 -6.95
CA THR A 4 -25.55 -25.44 -7.45
C THR A 4 -24.16 -25.26 -8.03
N ASN A 5 -24.08 -25.11 -9.35
CA ASN A 5 -22.86 -24.76 -10.07
C ASN A 5 -22.43 -23.35 -9.66
N PHE A 6 -21.59 -23.24 -8.63
CA PHE A 6 -20.98 -21.98 -8.19
C PHE A 6 -20.04 -21.37 -9.25
N SER A 7 -19.75 -22.10 -10.33
CA SER A 7 -18.95 -21.68 -11.49
C SER A 7 -19.50 -20.46 -12.23
N ASN A 8 -20.79 -20.13 -12.07
CA ASN A 8 -21.44 -19.00 -12.74
C ASN A 8 -21.43 -17.68 -11.94
N ILE A 9 -20.90 -17.68 -10.72
CA ILE A 9 -20.64 -16.41 -10.02
C ILE A 9 -19.38 -15.81 -10.65
N LYS A 10 -19.56 -15.04 -11.73
CA LYS A 10 -18.55 -14.09 -12.19
C LYS A 10 -18.44 -13.01 -11.12
N CYS A 11 -17.76 -13.30 -10.02
CA CYS A 11 -17.38 -12.27 -9.07
C CYS A 11 -16.14 -11.58 -9.65
N ASP A 12 -16.38 -10.41 -10.24
CA ASP A 12 -15.30 -9.51 -10.60
C ASP A 12 -14.69 -8.97 -9.30
N ILE A 13 -13.50 -9.45 -8.96
CA ILE A 13 -12.70 -8.89 -7.89
C ILE A 13 -12.22 -7.52 -8.38
N PRO A 14 -12.64 -6.41 -7.74
CA PRO A 14 -12.15 -5.10 -8.14
C PRO A 14 -10.63 -5.04 -7.93
N GLU A 15 -9.94 -4.23 -8.71
CA GLU A 15 -8.54 -3.94 -8.40
C GLU A 15 -8.46 -3.20 -7.06
N LEU A 16 -7.49 -3.55 -6.22
CA LEU A 16 -7.29 -2.93 -4.91
C LEU A 16 -6.85 -1.48 -5.08
N LYS A 17 -7.63 -0.54 -4.53
CA LYS A 17 -7.44 0.91 -4.53
C LYS A 17 -7.47 1.43 -3.10
N GLY A 18 -6.99 2.66 -2.90
CA GLY A 18 -6.91 3.31 -1.59
C GLY A 18 -8.22 3.33 -0.80
N ASP A 19 -9.35 3.47 -1.49
CA ASP A 19 -10.67 3.71 -0.92
C ASP A 19 -11.60 2.49 -0.90
N ASN A 20 -11.22 1.39 -1.55
CA ASN A 20 -12.09 0.22 -1.74
C ASN A 20 -11.67 -1.01 -0.92
N TYR A 21 -10.72 -0.87 0.01
CA TYR A 21 -10.12 -1.99 0.76
C TYR A 21 -11.16 -2.93 1.39
N LYS A 22 -12.19 -2.38 2.05
CA LYS A 22 -13.25 -3.21 2.67
C LYS A 22 -13.94 -4.11 1.66
N VAL A 23 -14.40 -3.53 0.55
CA VAL A 23 -15.08 -4.26 -0.53
C VAL A 23 -14.12 -5.27 -1.17
N TRP A 24 -12.87 -4.89 -1.39
CA TRP A 24 -11.85 -5.78 -1.94
C TRP A 24 -11.60 -6.99 -1.03
N ASN A 25 -11.44 -6.76 0.27
CA ASN A 25 -11.16 -7.80 1.26
C ASN A 25 -12.33 -8.80 1.35
N GLU A 26 -13.57 -8.30 1.40
CA GLU A 26 -14.77 -9.15 1.38
C GLU A 26 -14.85 -9.99 0.11
N ARG A 27 -14.57 -9.41 -1.06
CA ARG A 27 -14.56 -10.14 -2.34
C ARG A 27 -13.48 -11.21 -2.36
N ILE A 28 -12.28 -10.91 -1.90
CA ILE A 28 -11.19 -11.90 -1.81
C ILE A 28 -11.59 -13.07 -0.92
N LEU A 29 -12.08 -12.80 0.29
CA LEU A 29 -12.50 -13.85 1.22
C LEU A 29 -13.64 -14.70 0.66
N LEU A 30 -14.62 -14.08 0.01
CA LEU A 30 -15.72 -14.78 -0.66
C LEU A 30 -15.18 -15.74 -1.73
N HIS A 31 -14.26 -15.30 -2.58
CA HIS A 31 -13.67 -16.16 -3.61
C HIS A 31 -12.88 -17.33 -3.04
N LEU A 32 -12.05 -17.07 -2.03
CA LEU A 32 -11.27 -18.14 -1.39
C LEU A 32 -12.20 -19.19 -0.77
N GLY A 33 -13.33 -18.76 -0.20
CA GLY A 33 -14.37 -19.66 0.30
C GLY A 33 -15.09 -20.41 -0.81
N CYS A 34 -15.49 -19.75 -1.90
CA CYS A 34 -16.15 -20.42 -3.03
C CYS A 34 -15.26 -21.42 -3.78
N MET A 35 -13.93 -21.25 -3.69
CA MET A 35 -12.94 -22.15 -4.28
C MET A 35 -12.44 -23.21 -3.29
N ASP A 36 -12.95 -23.24 -2.06
CA ASP A 36 -12.54 -24.15 -0.97
C ASP A 36 -11.03 -24.11 -0.65
N ILE A 37 -10.39 -22.95 -0.85
CA ILE A 37 -8.96 -22.75 -0.53
C ILE A 37 -8.72 -21.93 0.74
N ASP A 38 -9.78 -21.48 1.41
CA ASP A 38 -9.72 -20.68 2.64
C ASP A 38 -9.38 -21.47 3.92
N TYR A 39 -9.08 -22.76 3.82
CA TYR A 39 -8.76 -23.61 4.96
C TYR A 39 -7.61 -23.06 5.82
N ALA A 40 -6.54 -22.58 5.18
CA ALA A 40 -5.39 -21.99 5.88
C ALA A 40 -5.70 -20.62 6.53
N ILE A 41 -6.82 -20.00 6.16
CA ILE A 41 -7.34 -18.78 6.80
C ILE A 41 -8.21 -19.14 8.01
N LYS A 42 -8.92 -20.26 7.97
CA LYS A 42 -9.78 -20.71 9.09
C LYS A 42 -9.00 -21.43 10.18
N LYS A 43 -7.94 -22.15 9.82
CA LYS A 43 -7.15 -22.98 10.74
C LYS A 43 -5.73 -22.45 10.90
N ASP A 44 -5.21 -22.57 12.11
CA ASP A 44 -3.81 -22.25 12.38
C ASP A 44 -2.88 -23.32 11.79
N LYS A 45 -1.61 -22.92 11.58
CA LYS A 45 -0.58 -23.80 11.04
C LYS A 45 -0.44 -25.00 11.99
N PRO A 46 -0.61 -26.24 11.50
CA PRO A 46 -0.38 -27.43 12.32
C PRO A 46 1.07 -27.49 12.80
N THR A 47 1.28 -27.85 14.06
CA THR A 47 2.61 -28.11 14.61
C THR A 47 3.03 -29.52 14.25
N ILE A 48 4.15 -29.68 13.53
CA ILE A 48 4.73 -31.00 13.30
C ILE A 48 5.67 -31.32 14.47
N ILE A 49 5.46 -32.49 15.11
CA ILE A 49 6.36 -33.08 16.10
C ILE A 49 6.92 -34.38 15.47
N ASP A 50 8.10 -34.84 15.87
CA ASP A 50 8.76 -36.01 15.25
C ASP A 50 7.96 -37.33 15.42
N THR A 51 7.00 -37.36 16.34
CA THR A 51 6.10 -38.50 16.62
C THR A 51 4.78 -38.48 15.84
N ASN A 52 4.63 -37.57 14.88
CA ASN A 52 3.36 -37.36 14.20
C ASN A 52 2.85 -38.59 13.46
N THR A 53 1.56 -38.86 13.66
CA THR A 53 0.79 -39.87 12.95
C THR A 53 0.68 -39.52 11.46
N THR A 54 0.47 -40.53 10.61
CA THR A 54 0.26 -40.35 9.16
C THR A 54 -0.83 -39.32 8.84
N THR A 55 -1.87 -39.26 9.68
CA THR A 55 -2.99 -38.32 9.56
C THR A 55 -2.57 -36.87 9.81
N GLU A 56 -1.71 -36.60 10.80
CA GLU A 56 -1.24 -35.24 11.10
C GLU A 56 -0.32 -34.70 10.01
N LYS A 57 0.49 -35.57 9.39
CA LYS A 57 1.31 -35.21 8.22
C LYS A 57 0.43 -34.82 7.03
N ALA A 58 -0.62 -35.61 6.75
CA ALA A 58 -1.56 -35.29 5.69
C ALA A 58 -2.29 -33.96 5.91
N LEU A 59 -2.68 -33.65 7.16
CA LEU A 59 -3.29 -32.36 7.50
C LEU A 59 -2.33 -31.19 7.30
N TYR A 60 -1.05 -31.36 7.63
CA TYR A 60 -0.03 -30.35 7.37
C TYR A 60 0.15 -30.10 5.87
N GLU A 61 0.32 -31.15 5.06
CA GLU A 61 0.48 -31.04 3.61
C GLU A 61 -0.74 -30.39 2.95
N GLN A 62 -1.95 -30.76 3.39
CA GLN A 62 -3.19 -30.12 2.93
C GLN A 62 -3.22 -28.63 3.30
N TRP A 63 -2.85 -28.30 4.54
CA TRP A 63 -2.78 -26.90 4.98
C TRP A 63 -1.77 -26.11 4.16
N GLU A 64 -0.57 -26.64 3.93
CA GLU A 64 0.50 -26.01 3.16
C GLU A 64 0.08 -25.75 1.71
N ARG A 65 -0.57 -26.74 1.08
CA ARG A 65 -1.11 -26.63 -0.27
C ARG A 65 -2.16 -25.52 -0.39
N LEU A 66 -3.14 -25.50 0.52
CA LEU A 66 -4.24 -24.50 0.49
C LEU A 66 -3.74 -23.10 0.87
N ASN A 67 -2.74 -23.02 1.76
CA ASN A 67 -2.01 -21.79 2.04
C ASN A 67 -1.31 -21.25 0.79
N SER A 68 -0.55 -22.09 0.08
CA SER A 68 0.15 -21.71 -1.15
C SER A 68 -0.80 -21.23 -2.24
N LEU A 69 -1.92 -21.95 -2.47
CA LEU A 69 -2.95 -21.56 -3.43
C LEU A 69 -3.59 -20.21 -3.08
N SER A 70 -3.90 -19.98 -1.80
CA SER A 70 -4.46 -18.71 -1.35
C SER A 70 -3.48 -17.55 -1.51
N LEU A 71 -2.19 -17.77 -1.19
CA LEU A 71 -1.13 -16.79 -1.41
C LEU A 71 -1.02 -16.41 -2.89
N MET A 72 -0.99 -17.41 -3.79
CA MET A 72 -0.95 -17.17 -5.24
C MET A 72 -2.16 -16.36 -5.69
N PHE A 73 -3.37 -16.76 -5.28
CA PHE A 73 -4.61 -16.07 -5.65
C PHE A 73 -4.59 -14.60 -5.25
N ILE A 74 -4.26 -14.32 -3.99
CA ILE A 74 -4.19 -12.95 -3.46
C ILE A 74 -3.09 -12.16 -4.17
N LYS A 75 -1.91 -12.75 -4.42
CA LYS A 75 -0.80 -12.10 -5.13
C LYS A 75 -1.17 -11.73 -6.56
N THR A 76 -1.92 -12.57 -7.27
CA THR A 76 -2.41 -12.26 -8.63
C THR A 76 -3.41 -11.10 -8.66
N LYS A 77 -4.17 -10.91 -7.59
CA LYS A 77 -5.20 -9.86 -7.48
C LYS A 77 -4.70 -8.58 -6.79
N LYS A 78 -3.40 -8.49 -6.52
CA LYS A 78 -2.76 -7.34 -5.87
C LYS A 78 -2.26 -6.28 -6.84
N PHE A 79 -2.28 -5.06 -6.33
CA PHE A 79 -1.75 -3.85 -6.96
C PHE A 79 -0.22 -3.92 -7.14
N TYR A 80 0.28 -3.51 -8.32
CA TYR A 80 1.70 -3.46 -8.66
C TYR A 80 2.54 -2.54 -7.76
N GLY A 81 1.95 -1.55 -7.08
CA GLY A 81 2.68 -0.58 -6.26
C GLY A 81 3.00 -1.00 -4.83
N ILE A 82 2.47 -2.13 -4.35
CA ILE A 82 2.75 -2.68 -3.00
C ILE A 82 3.74 -3.88 -3.07
N ARG A 83 4.22 -4.19 -4.28
CA ARG A 83 5.01 -5.38 -4.65
C ARG A 83 6.28 -5.64 -3.82
N GLY A 84 6.77 -4.65 -3.07
CA GLY A 84 8.00 -4.78 -2.27
C GLY A 84 7.82 -5.43 -0.89
N SER A 85 6.80 -5.02 -0.12
CA SER A 85 6.66 -5.44 1.30
C SER A 85 5.77 -6.67 1.48
N VAL A 86 4.89 -6.94 0.52
CA VAL A 86 3.80 -7.91 0.66
C VAL A 86 4.15 -9.29 0.07
N ASP A 87 5.20 -9.40 -0.72
CA ASP A 87 5.58 -10.65 -1.36
C ASP A 87 6.32 -11.64 -0.42
N GLN A 88 6.73 -11.20 0.78
CA GLN A 88 7.57 -11.98 1.71
C GLN A 88 6.80 -12.87 2.70
N HIS A 89 5.47 -12.90 2.66
CA HIS A 89 4.71 -13.72 3.60
C HIS A 89 4.45 -15.13 3.05
N ASP A 90 4.94 -16.13 3.78
CA ASP A 90 4.70 -17.56 3.51
C ASP A 90 3.40 -18.06 4.15
N ASN A 91 2.67 -17.21 4.86
CA ASN A 91 1.40 -17.53 5.50
C ASN A 91 0.32 -16.53 5.03
N VAL A 92 -0.79 -17.05 4.52
CA VAL A 92 -1.91 -16.25 4.00
C VAL A 92 -2.53 -15.33 5.06
N LYS A 93 -2.65 -15.76 6.32
CA LYS A 93 -3.15 -14.90 7.41
C LYS A 93 -2.22 -13.73 7.65
N ALA A 94 -0.90 -13.99 7.71
CA ALA A 94 0.10 -12.94 7.87
C ALA A 94 0.08 -11.96 6.70
N LEU A 95 -0.11 -12.48 5.48
CA LEU A 95 -0.26 -11.66 4.28
C LEU A 95 -1.49 -10.74 4.36
N LEU A 96 -2.65 -11.25 4.74
CA LEU A 96 -3.88 -10.46 4.87
C LEU A 96 -3.74 -9.39 5.95
N LYS A 97 -3.13 -9.74 7.09
CA LYS A 97 -2.84 -8.80 8.18
C LYS A 97 -1.90 -7.67 7.75
N ALA A 98 -0.85 -7.98 7.00
CA ALA A 98 0.08 -6.96 6.51
C ALA A 98 -0.58 -6.00 5.51
N ILE A 99 -1.55 -6.47 4.71
CA ILE A 99 -2.35 -5.60 3.85
C ILE A 99 -3.21 -4.67 4.70
N ASP A 100 -3.96 -5.23 5.67
CA ASP A 100 -4.83 -4.46 6.57
C ASP A 100 -4.07 -3.32 7.26
N GLU A 101 -2.90 -3.63 7.84
CA GLU A 101 -2.03 -2.66 8.50
C GLU A 101 -1.54 -1.54 7.56
N GLN A 102 -1.28 -1.85 6.29
CA GLN A 102 -0.89 -0.84 5.31
C GLN A 102 -2.04 0.12 5.00
N PHE A 103 -3.27 -0.37 4.89
CA PHE A 103 -4.44 0.47 4.65
C PHE A 103 -4.78 1.35 5.86
N VAL A 104 -4.69 0.80 7.06
CA VAL A 104 -4.81 1.59 8.30
C VAL A 104 -3.76 2.71 8.34
N THR A 105 -2.53 2.42 7.95
CA THR A 105 -1.44 3.41 7.90
C THR A 105 -1.70 4.47 6.82
N LEU A 106 -2.16 4.06 5.64
CA LEU A 106 -2.49 4.95 4.53
C LEU A 106 -3.63 5.91 4.91
N ASP A 107 -4.71 5.40 5.50
CA ASP A 107 -5.85 6.21 5.95
C ASP A 107 -5.42 7.27 6.97
N LYS A 108 -4.59 6.87 7.95
CA LYS A 108 -4.05 7.80 8.94
C LYS A 108 -3.18 8.89 8.31
N ALA A 109 -2.36 8.55 7.32
CA ALA A 109 -1.52 9.50 6.60
C ALA A 109 -2.35 10.47 5.74
N LEU A 110 -3.41 9.97 5.09
CA LEU A 110 -4.35 10.78 4.31
C LEU A 110 -5.10 11.77 5.21
N ALA A 111 -5.61 11.32 6.36
CA ALA A 111 -6.26 12.18 7.35
C ALA A 111 -5.32 13.29 7.84
N SER A 112 -4.08 12.93 8.20
CA SER A 112 -3.06 13.89 8.65
C SER A 112 -2.75 14.94 7.57
N THR A 113 -2.65 14.50 6.31
CA THR A 113 -2.40 15.37 5.17
C THR A 113 -3.56 16.35 4.93
N LEU A 114 -4.81 15.88 5.04
CA LEU A 114 -6.00 16.72 4.93
C LEU A 114 -6.04 17.80 6.03
N ILE A 115 -5.76 17.42 7.28
CA ILE A 115 -5.68 18.35 8.40
C ILE A 115 -4.62 19.43 8.15
N MET A 116 -3.42 19.04 7.70
CA MET A 116 -2.34 19.98 7.40
C MET A 116 -2.71 20.96 6.28
N LYS A 117 -3.33 20.48 5.20
CA LYS A 117 -3.81 21.32 4.10
C LYS A 117 -4.88 22.31 4.58
N PHE A 118 -5.82 21.84 5.38
CA PHE A 118 -6.90 22.67 5.92
C PHE A 118 -6.39 23.75 6.88
N SER A 119 -5.48 23.40 7.79
CA SER A 119 -4.83 24.38 8.68
C SER A 119 -4.04 25.43 7.89
N SER A 120 -3.34 25.01 6.84
CA SER A 120 -2.60 25.93 5.97
C SER A 120 -3.54 26.90 5.23
N LEU A 121 -4.67 26.42 4.72
CA LEU A 121 -5.71 27.24 4.09
C LEU A 121 -6.35 28.25 5.07
N ARG A 122 -6.61 27.84 6.32
CA ARG A 122 -7.12 28.76 7.35
C ARG A 122 -6.13 29.86 7.70
N LEU A 123 -4.84 29.54 7.83
CA LEU A 123 -3.80 30.52 8.14
C LEU A 123 -3.59 31.54 7.01
N THR A 124 -3.69 31.13 5.74
CA THR A 124 -3.59 32.08 4.61
C THR A 124 -4.82 32.99 4.51
N ASN A 125 -6.01 32.49 4.84
CA ASN A 125 -7.24 33.29 4.90
C ASN A 125 -7.27 34.26 6.10
N ALA A 126 -6.73 33.85 7.26
CA ALA A 126 -6.58 34.73 8.43
C ALA A 126 -5.59 35.88 8.17
N LYS A 127 -4.48 35.61 7.45
CA LYS A 127 -3.52 36.65 7.03
C LYS A 127 -4.11 37.67 6.05
N LYS A 128 -5.22 37.37 5.37
CA LYS A 128 -5.93 38.31 4.48
C LYS A 128 -6.93 39.23 5.21
N LYS A 129 -7.35 38.91 6.43
CA LYS A 129 -8.29 39.75 7.21
C LYS A 129 -7.61 40.78 8.13
N GLY A 130 -6.28 40.73 8.28
CA GLY A 130 -5.51 41.63 9.15
C GLY A 130 -4.71 42.74 8.46
N LYS A 131 -4.95 43.04 7.17
CA LYS A 131 -4.21 44.08 6.46
C LYS A 131 -5.12 45.02 5.67
N GLY A 132 -5.40 46.18 6.27
CA GLY A 132 -5.65 47.40 5.49
C GLY A 132 -4.47 47.67 4.54
N LYS A 133 -4.78 48.09 3.31
CA LYS A 133 -3.87 48.22 2.16
C LYS A 133 -2.81 49.31 2.34
N ILE A 134 -1.66 49.15 1.66
CA ILE A 134 -1.20 50.05 0.57
C ILE A 134 -0.41 49.20 -0.48
N PRO A 135 -0.66 49.30 -1.81
CA PRO A 135 0.22 48.85 -2.92
C PRO A 135 1.12 50.02 -3.42
N PRO A 136 2.20 49.85 -4.23
CA PRO A 136 2.31 48.90 -5.34
C PRO A 136 3.73 48.34 -5.71
N GLN A 137 3.69 47.34 -6.62
CA GLN A 137 4.61 47.03 -7.73
C GLN A 137 6.07 46.56 -7.51
N GLY A 138 6.37 45.40 -8.11
CA GLY A 138 7.73 45.01 -8.52
C GLY A 138 7.92 43.51 -8.76
N GLY A 139 7.84 43.06 -10.02
CA GLY A 139 8.61 41.90 -10.53
C GLY A 139 8.07 40.46 -10.33
N ILE A 140 7.43 39.96 -11.39
CA ILE A 140 7.46 38.59 -11.97
C ILE A 140 8.80 37.87 -11.68
N GLU A 141 9.00 36.58 -11.39
CA GLU A 141 8.25 35.32 -11.32
C GLU A 141 9.26 34.27 -10.79
N LYS A 142 8.89 33.38 -9.86
CA LYS A 142 9.51 32.04 -9.72
C LYS A 142 8.50 31.03 -9.21
N VAL A 143 7.88 30.30 -10.14
CA VAL A 143 7.14 29.07 -9.83
C VAL A 143 8.14 28.00 -9.41
N ASN A 144 8.32 27.81 -8.10
CA ASN A 144 9.00 26.63 -7.57
C ASN A 144 8.02 25.46 -7.53
N ARG A 145 7.90 24.81 -8.70
CA ARG A 145 7.25 23.51 -8.84
C ARG A 145 8.19 22.45 -8.27
N CYS A 146 7.88 21.94 -7.08
CA CYS A 146 8.61 20.81 -6.50
C CYS A 146 8.16 19.52 -7.21
N PHE A 147 8.87 19.13 -8.27
CA PHE A 147 8.80 17.79 -8.85
C PHE A 147 9.76 16.88 -8.09
N PHE A 148 9.24 16.09 -7.16
CA PHE A 148 9.96 14.95 -6.62
C PHE A 148 9.92 13.80 -7.65
N PHE A 149 10.88 13.77 -8.57
CA PHE A 149 11.31 12.56 -9.28
C PHE A 149 12.78 12.73 -9.66
N LYS A 150 13.69 12.21 -8.82
CA LYS A 150 15.11 12.12 -9.14
C LYS A 150 15.35 10.77 -9.83
N LYS A 151 15.50 10.76 -11.15
CA LYS A 151 16.16 9.68 -11.89
C LYS A 151 17.50 10.16 -12.46
N LYS A 152 18.44 9.22 -12.55
CA LYS A 152 19.90 9.36 -12.70
C LYS A 152 20.37 10.19 -13.89
N GLY A 153 21.45 10.94 -13.68
CA GLY A 153 22.32 11.51 -14.72
C GLY A 153 23.45 12.34 -14.10
N HIS A 154 24.69 11.86 -14.21
CA HIS A 154 25.90 12.63 -13.86
C HIS A 154 26.21 13.64 -14.96
N MET A 155 26.64 14.86 -14.61
CA MET A 155 27.75 15.55 -15.28
C MET A 155 28.39 16.59 -14.33
N LYS A 156 29.72 16.61 -14.34
CA LYS A 156 30.63 17.31 -13.42
C LYS A 156 30.44 18.84 -13.47
N LYS A 157 30.34 19.51 -12.31
CA LYS A 157 30.53 20.96 -12.21
C LYS A 157 32.02 21.26 -12.04
N GLY A 158 32.60 22.00 -12.99
CA GLY A 158 33.93 22.59 -12.87
C GLY A 158 33.95 23.64 -11.76
N TYR A 159 35.01 23.64 -10.95
CA TYR A 159 35.27 24.66 -9.95
C TYR A 159 35.95 25.87 -10.61
N VAL A 160 35.41 27.07 -10.41
CA VAL A 160 36.14 28.34 -10.60
C VAL A 160 36.54 28.82 -9.20
N LYS A 161 37.86 28.94 -8.96
CA LYS A 161 38.41 29.51 -7.72
C LYS A 161 38.18 31.04 -7.69
N PRO A 162 37.76 31.64 -6.57
CA PRO A 162 37.82 33.08 -6.40
C PRO A 162 39.28 33.55 -6.29
N LYS A 163 39.63 34.64 -6.97
CA LYS A 163 40.91 35.34 -6.78
C LYS A 163 40.85 36.15 -5.49
N GLU A 164 41.78 35.93 -4.58
CA GLU A 164 42.00 36.78 -3.42
C GLU A 164 42.62 38.11 -3.86
N ALA A 165 42.06 39.21 -3.39
CA ALA A 165 42.58 40.56 -3.57
C ALA A 165 43.69 40.80 -2.54
N ASN A 166 44.94 40.96 -3.01
CA ASN A 166 46.03 41.40 -2.16
C ASN A 166 45.97 42.92 -1.99
N THR A 167 45.94 43.35 -0.72
CA THR A 167 46.20 44.74 -0.32
C THR A 167 47.52 44.77 0.42
N LYS A 168 48.58 45.21 -0.26
CA LYS A 168 49.64 46.13 0.21
C LYS A 168 50.70 46.27 -0.86
#